data_AF-A0A7W2GGP4-F1
#
_entry.id   AF-A0A7W2GGP4-F1
#
_cell.length_a   1.000
_cell.length_b   1.000
_cell.length_c   1.000
_cell.angle_alpha   90.00
_cell.angle_beta   90.00
_cell.angle_gamma   90.00
#
_symmetry.space_group_name_H-M   'P 1'
#
loop_
_entity.id
_entity.type
_entity.pdbx_description
1 polymer ?
#
loop_
_entity_poly.entity_id
_entity_poly.type
_entity_poly.pdbx_seq_one_letter_code
_entity_poly.pdbx_strand_id
1 'polypeptide(L)'
;MGHTKHNPIVRALFNDDDVVLGAVKDLRSNGYHVSEVYSPFPIHGLDEAMGLKRTRLSTAAFFYGLTGLFFCSWLTWYTMVSDWPQNIGGKPNEYWFLNLPSFIPVM
;
A
#
# COMPACT_ATOMS: atom_id res chain seq x y z
N MET A 1 -34.46 27.43 4.81
CA MET A 1 -34.90 26.46 3.79
C MET A 1 -33.74 26.27 2.80
N GLY A 2 -32.85 25.30 3.06
CA GLY A 2 -31.64 25.11 2.25
C GLY A 2 -31.96 24.31 0.99
N HIS A 3 -31.88 24.95 -0.18
CA HIS A 3 -32.01 24.25 -1.46
C HIS A 3 -30.78 23.39 -1.70
N THR A 4 -30.84 22.10 -1.40
CA THR A 4 -29.86 21.11 -1.88
C THR A 4 -30.02 20.97 -3.39
N LYS A 5 -29.09 21.54 -4.17
CA LYS A 5 -29.01 21.29 -5.62
C LYS A 5 -28.75 19.80 -5.84
N HIS A 6 -29.77 19.07 -6.28
CA HIS A 6 -29.58 17.71 -6.79
C HIS A 6 -28.88 17.81 -8.15
N ASN A 7 -27.59 17.47 -8.20
CA ASN A 7 -26.92 17.25 -9.47
C ASN A 7 -27.46 15.93 -10.07
N PRO A 8 -27.93 15.93 -11.33
CA PRO A 8 -28.34 14.71 -11.99
C PRO A 8 -27.14 13.77 -12.15
N ILE A 9 -27.28 12.53 -11.68
CA ILE A 9 -26.27 11.47 -11.86
C ILE A 9 -26.78 10.56 -12.96
N VAL A 10 -26.03 10.43 -14.05
CA VAL A 10 -26.32 9.49 -15.13
C VAL A 10 -25.56 8.19 -14.84
N ARG A 11 -26.28 7.06 -14.89
CA ARG A 11 -25.70 5.72 -14.74
C ARG A 11 -25.91 4.96 -16.04
N ALA A 12 -24.83 4.46 -16.64
CA ALA A 12 -24.90 3.57 -17.79
C ALA A 12 -24.58 2.14 -17.31
N LEU A 13 -25.37 1.17 -17.79
CA LEU A 13 -25.07 -0.25 -17.61
C LEU A 13 -24.49 -0.80 -18.90
N PHE A 14 -23.45 -1.63 -18.75
CA PHE A 14 -22.75 -2.30 -19.83
C PHE A 14 -22.70 -3.80 -19.54
N ASN A 15 -22.61 -4.61 -20.60
CA ASN A 15 -22.58 -6.07 -20.49
C ASN A 15 -21.17 -6.67 -20.73
N ASP A 16 -20.21 -5.84 -21.09
CA ASP A 16 -18.90 -6.25 -21.61
C ASP A 16 -17.84 -5.22 -21.18
N ASP A 17 -16.65 -5.69 -20.78
CA ASP A 17 -15.57 -4.87 -20.25
C ASP A 17 -14.83 -4.04 -21.32
N ASP A 18 -14.69 -4.56 -22.54
CA ASP A 18 -14.10 -3.81 -23.65
C ASP A 18 -14.96 -2.58 -24.02
N VAL A 19 -16.29 -2.74 -23.96
CA VAL A 19 -17.23 -1.65 -24.20
C VAL A 19 -17.12 -0.57 -23.13
N VAL A 20 -16.95 -0.97 -21.86
CA VAL A 20 -16.72 -0.02 -20.74
C VAL A 20 -15.43 0.75 -20.95
N LEU A 21 -14.35 0.07 -21.31
CA LEU A 21 -13.04 0.70 -21.53
C LEU A 21 -13.09 1.73 -22.66
N GLY A 22 -13.76 1.40 -23.77
CA GLY A 22 -13.99 2.31 -24.89
C GLY A 22 -14.84 3.52 -24.47
N ALA A 23 -15.98 3.28 -23.80
CA ALA A 23 -16.87 4.34 -23.35
C ALA A 23 -16.18 5.33 -22.39
N VAL A 24 -15.35 4.84 -21.46
CA VAL A 24 -14.60 5.69 -20.52
C VAL A 24 -13.59 6.58 -21.25
N LYS A 25 -12.88 6.04 -22.25
CA LYS A 25 -11.93 6.80 -23.08
C LYS A 25 -12.64 7.90 -23.87
N ASP A 26 -13.77 7.58 -24.50
CA ASP A 26 -14.56 8.52 -25.30
C ASP A 26 -15.18 9.62 -24.42
N LEU A 27 -15.72 9.27 -23.26
CA LEU A 27 -16.28 10.26 -22.33
C LEU A 27 -15.21 11.25 -21.86
N ARG A 28 -14.02 10.73 -21.53
CA ARG A 28 -12.89 11.56 -21.09
C ARG A 28 -12.35 12.44 -22.23
N SER A 29 -12.25 11.93 -23.45
CA SER A 29 -11.81 12.74 -24.61
C SER A 29 -12.79 13.87 -24.93
N ASN A 30 -14.08 13.67 -24.64
CA ASN A 30 -15.12 14.69 -24.77
C ASN A 30 -15.20 15.64 -23.55
N GLY A 31 -14.30 15.52 -22.58
CA GLY A 31 -14.23 16.41 -21.41
C GLY A 31 -15.24 16.08 -20.30
N TYR A 32 -15.93 14.94 -20.36
CA TYR A 32 -16.80 14.49 -19.28
C TYR A 32 -15.98 13.83 -18.17
N HIS A 33 -16.31 14.20 -16.93
CA HIS A 33 -15.69 13.60 -15.75
C HIS A 33 -16.46 12.35 -15.32
N VAL A 34 -15.90 11.17 -15.58
CA VAL A 34 -16.41 9.89 -15.05
C VAL A 34 -16.06 9.83 -13.56
N SER A 35 -17.06 9.77 -12.69
CA SER A 35 -16.85 9.72 -11.24
C SER A 35 -16.38 8.34 -10.77
N GLU A 36 -17.14 7.30 -11.11
CA GLU A 36 -16.94 5.95 -10.61
C GLU A 36 -17.31 4.91 -11.67
N VAL A 37 -16.59 3.80 -11.70
CA VAL A 37 -16.89 2.62 -12.52
C VAL A 37 -16.96 1.41 -11.59
N TYR A 38 -18.12 0.75 -11.55
CA TYR A 38 -18.33 -0.42 -10.72
C TYR A 38 -18.24 -1.67 -11.60
N SER A 39 -17.34 -2.58 -11.24
CA SER A 39 -17.14 -3.86 -11.95
C SER A 39 -17.05 -5.01 -10.94
N PRO A 40 -17.61 -6.20 -11.23
CA PRO A 40 -17.49 -7.38 -10.37
C PRO A 40 -16.07 -7.98 -10.35
N PHE A 41 -15.19 -7.56 -11.27
CA PHE A 41 -13.80 -7.99 -11.37
C PHE A 41 -12.88 -6.83 -11.81
N PRO A 42 -11.56 -6.92 -11.59
CA PRO A 42 -10.62 -5.92 -12.07
C PRO A 42 -10.53 -5.91 -13.61
N ILE A 43 -10.82 -4.76 -14.23
CA ILE A 43 -10.63 -4.55 -15.67
C ILE A 43 -9.24 -3.94 -15.88
N HIS A 44 -8.38 -4.61 -16.65
CA HIS A 44 -7.01 -4.15 -16.90
C HIS A 44 -6.98 -2.86 -17.73
N GLY A 45 -6.21 -1.86 -17.27
CA GLY A 45 -6.07 -0.56 -17.96
C GLY A 45 -7.24 0.41 -17.73
N LEU A 46 -8.24 0.05 -16.93
CA LEU A 46 -9.34 0.96 -16.57
C LEU A 46 -8.84 2.14 -15.73
N ASP A 47 -7.87 1.92 -14.85
CA ASP A 47 -7.21 2.94 -14.04
C ASP A 47 -6.52 4.01 -14.89
N GLU A 48 -5.81 3.58 -15.94
CA GLU A 48 -5.18 4.48 -16.91
C GLU A 48 -6.21 5.20 -17.78
N ALA A 49 -7.25 4.48 -18.23
CA ALA A 49 -8.37 5.07 -19.00
C ALA A 49 -9.08 6.17 -18.21
N MET A 50 -9.36 5.91 -16.92
CA MET A 50 -9.93 6.89 -15.99
C MET A 50 -8.93 8.00 -15.60
N GLY A 51 -7.64 7.82 -15.85
CA GLY A 51 -6.60 8.80 -15.49
C GLY A 51 -6.37 8.89 -13.98
N LEU A 52 -6.56 7.80 -13.25
CA LEU A 52 -6.36 7.76 -11.82
C LEU A 52 -4.88 7.92 -11.47
N LYS A 53 -4.62 8.67 -10.40
CA LYS A 53 -3.25 8.79 -9.87
C LYS A 53 -2.83 7.47 -9.24
N ARG A 54 -1.57 7.08 -9.44
CA ARG A 54 -0.98 5.91 -8.78
C ARG A 54 -1.12 6.03 -7.26
N THR A 55 -1.53 4.93 -6.63
CA THR A 55 -1.67 4.87 -5.17
C THR A 55 -0.30 4.96 -4.49
N ARG A 56 -0.25 5.59 -3.31
CA ARG A 56 0.98 5.74 -2.50
C ARG A 56 1.20 4.58 -1.52
N LEU A 57 0.49 3.47 -1.72
CA LEU A 57 0.50 2.33 -0.80
C LEU A 57 1.86 1.64 -0.75
N SER A 58 2.55 1.52 -1.89
CA SER A 58 3.89 0.93 -1.94
C SER A 58 4.92 1.74 -1.15
N THR A 59 4.87 3.07 -1.25
CA THR A 59 5.73 3.96 -0.48
C THR A 59 5.46 3.82 1.02
N ALA A 60 4.19 3.78 1.43
CA ALA A 60 3.83 3.57 2.84
C ALA A 60 4.34 2.22 3.35
N ALA A 61 4.12 1.13 2.59
CA ALA A 61 4.58 -0.20 2.95
C ALA A 61 6.10 -0.28 3.14
N PHE A 62 6.87 0.39 2.27
CA PHE A 62 8.33 0.47 2.41
C PHE A 62 8.76 1.13 3.73
N PHE A 63 8.17 2.28 4.08
CA PHE A 63 8.50 2.95 5.33
C PHE A 63 8.05 2.15 6.56
N TYR A 64 6.91 1.47 6.50
CA TYR A 64 6.49 0.57 7.57
C TYR A 64 7.47 -0.60 7.75
N GLY A 65 7.94 -1.20 6.66
CA GLY A 65 9.00 -2.22 6.71
C GLY A 65 10.30 -1.70 7.32
N LEU A 66 10.73 -0.49 6.92
CA LEU A 66 11.93 0.14 7.46
C LEU A 66 11.81 0.45 8.95
N THR A 67 10.64 0.93 9.40
CA THR A 67 10.38 1.14 10.83
C THR A 67 10.43 -0.17 11.60
N GLY A 68 9.84 -1.24 11.08
CA GLY A 68 9.90 -2.58 11.69
C GLY A 68 11.33 -3.08 11.85
N LEU A 69 12.14 -2.99 10.79
CA LEU A 69 13.55 -3.36 10.81
C LEU A 69 14.35 -2.57 11.85
N PHE A 70 14.12 -1.25 11.92
CA PHE A 70 14.79 -0.37 12.88
C PHE A 70 14.41 -0.75 14.32
N PHE A 71 13.12 -0.92 14.61
CA PHE A 71 12.67 -1.27 15.96
C PHE A 71 13.13 -2.66 16.40
N CYS A 72 13.13 -3.67 15.52
CA CYS A 72 13.62 -5.00 15.86
C CYS A 72 15.14 -5.01 16.10
N SER A 73 15.90 -4.28 15.28
CA SER A 73 17.35 -4.10 15.48
C SER A 73 17.64 -3.39 16.81
N TRP A 74 16.91 -2.31 17.10
CA TRP A 74 17.04 -1.56 18.34
C TRP A 74 16.68 -2.42 19.56
N LEU A 75 15.56 -3.15 19.51
CA LEU A 75 15.08 -3.97 20.62
C LEU A 75 16.05 -5.10 20.96
N THR A 76 16.56 -5.81 19.95
CA THR A 76 17.51 -6.92 20.16
C THR A 76 18.85 -6.41 20.66
N TRP A 77 19.36 -5.28 20.14
CA TRP A 77 20.56 -4.63 20.68
C TRP A 77 20.36 -4.19 22.13
N TYR A 78 19.25 -3.49 22.41
CA TYR A 78 18.97 -2.95 23.73
C TYR A 78 18.88 -4.07 24.77
N THR A 79 18.09 -5.12 24.52
CA THR A 79 17.85 -6.19 25.50
C THR A 79 19.04 -7.13 25.68
N MET A 80 19.70 -7.56 24.60
CA MET A 80 20.72 -8.62 24.64
C MET A 80 22.14 -8.12 24.87
N VAL A 81 22.40 -6.83 24.62
CA VAL A 81 23.75 -6.24 24.70
C VAL A 81 23.82 -5.10 25.71
N SER A 82 22.86 -4.17 25.69
CA SER A 82 22.95 -2.95 26.51
C SER A 82 22.38 -3.12 27.92
N ASP A 83 21.15 -3.61 28.04
CA ASP A 83 20.38 -3.62 29.29
C ASP A 83 20.76 -4.82 30.17
N TRP A 84 20.70 -6.04 29.63
CA TRP A 84 21.05 -7.26 30.37
C TRP A 84 21.91 -8.22 29.55
N PRO A 85 23.23 -7.97 29.45
CA PRO A 85 24.14 -8.83 28.71
C PRO A 85 24.33 -10.17 29.42
N GLN A 86 23.60 -11.19 28.97
CA GLN A 86 23.70 -12.56 29.46
C GLN A 86 24.52 -13.43 28.51
N ASN A 87 25.33 -14.34 29.08
CA ASN A 87 25.95 -15.42 28.32
C ASN A 87 24.99 -16.61 28.26
N ILE A 88 24.26 -16.72 27.14
CA ILE A 88 23.33 -17.83 26.86
C ILE A 88 23.95 -18.70 25.75
N GLY A 89 24.35 -19.93 26.10
CA GLY A 89 24.87 -20.90 25.14
C GLY A 89 26.21 -20.52 24.51
N GLY A 90 26.99 -19.63 25.13
CA GLY A 90 28.31 -19.21 24.63
C GLY A 90 28.26 -18.28 23.41
N LYS A 91 27.11 -17.66 23.12
CA LYS A 91 26.95 -16.76 21.96
C LYS A 91 27.73 -15.46 22.15
N PRO A 92 28.35 -14.91 21.08
CA PRO A 92 29.14 -13.69 21.17
C PRO A 92 28.25 -12.43 21.27
N ASN A 93 27.75 -12.13 22.48
CA ASN A 93 26.84 -11.00 22.76
C ASN A 93 27.56 -9.68 23.11
N GLU A 94 28.89 -9.61 23.06
CA GLU A 94 29.62 -8.37 23.36
C GLU A 94 29.35 -7.27 22.32
N TYR A 95 29.17 -7.66 21.06
CA TYR A 95 28.74 -6.76 20.00
C TYR A 95 27.56 -7.38 19.25
N TRP A 96 26.50 -6.59 19.05
CA TRP A 96 25.26 -7.06 18.41
C TRP A 96 25.47 -7.66 17.02
N PHE A 97 26.40 -7.10 16.22
CA PHE A 97 26.68 -7.60 14.88
C PHE A 97 27.33 -9.01 14.87
N LEU A 98 28.01 -9.41 15.95
CA LEU A 98 28.63 -10.73 16.04
C LEU A 98 27.59 -11.84 16.25
N ASN A 99 26.49 -11.53 16.95
CA ASN A 99 25.37 -12.46 17.17
C ASN A 99 24.19 -12.22 16.21
N LEU A 100 24.37 -11.39 15.18
CA LEU A 100 23.32 -11.04 14.21
C LEU A 100 22.61 -12.24 13.58
N PRO A 101 23.28 -13.35 13.19
CA PRO A 101 22.60 -14.52 12.63
C PRO A 101 21.52 -15.12 13.54
N SER A 102 21.69 -15.01 14.86
CA SER A 102 20.68 -15.48 15.83
C SER A 102 19.43 -14.60 15.88
N PHE A 103 19.52 -13.35 15.43
CA PHE A 103 18.43 -12.38 15.50
C PHE A 103 17.62 -12.31 14.19
N ILE A 104 18.17 -12.77 13.06
CA ILE A 104 17.47 -12.75 11.75
C ILE A 104 16.07 -13.38 11.79
N PRO A 105 15.81 -14.53 12.45
CA PRO A 105 14.46 -15.10 12.49
C PRO A 105 13.45 -14.30 13.33
N VAL A 106 13.97 -13.47 14.25
CA VAL A 106 13.17 -12.65 15.18
C VAL A 106 12.94 -11.23 14.63
N MET A 107 13.76 -10.81 13.65
CA MET A 107 13.71 -9.52 12.96
C MET A 107 12.89 -9.59 11.69
#